data_AF-A0A915E7W9-F1
#
_entry.id   AF-A0A915E7W9-F1
#
_cell.length_a   1.000
_cell.length_b   1.000
_cell.length_c   1.000
_cell.angle_alpha   90.00
_cell.angle_beta   90.00
_cell.angle_gamma   90.00
#
_symmetry.space_group_name_H-M   'P 1'
#
loop_
_entity.id
_entity.type
_entity.pdbx_description
1 polymer ?
#
loop_
_entity_poly.entity_id
_entity_poly.type
_entity_poly.pdbx_seq_one_letter_code
_entity_poly.pdbx_strand_id
1 'polypeptide(L)'
;MLNQQSNTYSVEGAISRTIGPKAKMNQHNSDIGRSITEKSLYRKCKCHGVSSSCDVRSCWYTLPPLEQIAERLKERYNTAHMINPHHTDEIKIDTRSMRTAPISGKQDLVYLKMSPDYCEEDVDLGSFGTRMRKLMLRSWLQYAAS
;
A
#
# COMPACT_ATOMS: atom_id res chain seq x y z
N MET A 1 -48.48 -8.70 -43.10
CA MET A 1 -47.67 -7.58 -43.61
C MET A 1 -48.01 -6.37 -42.74
N LEU A 2 -47.15 -5.71 -41.97
CA LEU A 2 -45.70 -5.69 -41.84
C LEU A 2 -45.32 -5.59 -40.35
N ASN A 3 -44.14 -6.13 -40.10
CA ASN A 3 -43.41 -6.27 -38.84
C ASN A 3 -43.00 -4.90 -38.29
N GLN A 4 -43.34 -4.59 -37.03
CA GLN A 4 -42.69 -3.49 -36.29
C GLN A 4 -41.50 -4.09 -35.55
N GLN A 5 -40.31 -3.97 -36.15
CA GLN A 5 -39.06 -4.17 -35.43
C GLN A 5 -38.80 -2.98 -34.53
N SER A 6 -39.06 -3.16 -33.23
CA SER A 6 -38.47 -2.38 -32.16
C SER A 6 -36.97 -2.67 -32.09
N ASN A 7 -36.13 -1.71 -32.50
CA ASN A 7 -34.69 -1.76 -32.26
C ASN A 7 -34.39 -1.56 -30.77
N THR A 8 -34.35 -2.65 -30.01
CA THR A 8 -33.64 -2.68 -28.74
C THR A 8 -32.16 -2.84 -29.06
N TYR A 9 -31.36 -1.79 -28.82
CA TYR A 9 -29.92 -1.93 -28.76
C TYR A 9 -29.58 -2.78 -27.53
N SER A 10 -29.49 -4.09 -27.76
CA SER A 10 -28.93 -5.04 -26.82
C SER A 10 -27.49 -4.64 -26.56
N VAL A 11 -27.22 -4.13 -25.36
CA VAL A 11 -25.84 -4.05 -24.81
C VAL A 11 -25.43 -5.46 -24.38
N GLU A 12 -25.36 -6.38 -25.34
CA GLU A 12 -24.69 -7.67 -25.17
C GLU A 12 -23.21 -7.45 -25.41
N GLY A 13 -22.47 -7.23 -24.33
CA GLY A 13 -21.03 -7.00 -24.42
C GLY A 13 -20.42 -6.49 -23.12
N ALA A 14 -20.75 -7.08 -21.98
CA ALA A 14 -19.89 -6.96 -20.81
C ALA A 14 -18.56 -7.68 -21.14
N ILE A 15 -17.62 -6.96 -21.74
CA ILE A 15 -16.23 -7.40 -21.80
C ILE A 15 -15.79 -7.51 -20.33
N SER A 16 -15.83 -8.72 -19.78
CA SER A 16 -15.12 -9.04 -18.55
C SER A 16 -13.63 -8.83 -18.83
N ARG A 17 -13.18 -7.59 -18.68
CA ARG A 17 -11.75 -7.26 -18.73
C ARG A 17 -11.17 -7.93 -17.50
N THR A 18 -10.60 -9.13 -17.67
CA THR A 18 -9.83 -9.77 -16.61
C THR A 18 -8.80 -8.75 -16.13
N ILE A 19 -8.96 -8.28 -14.90
CA ILE A 19 -8.05 -7.29 -14.30
C ILE A 19 -6.67 -7.93 -14.28
N GLY A 20 -5.71 -7.32 -15.01
CA GLY A 20 -4.37 -7.87 -15.14
C GLY A 20 -3.66 -7.96 -13.77
N PRO A 21 -2.65 -8.82 -13.61
CA PRO A 21 -1.97 -9.04 -12.33
C PRO A 21 -1.47 -7.76 -11.65
N LYS A 22 -0.93 -6.81 -12.44
CA LYS A 22 -0.48 -5.50 -11.94
C LYS A 22 -1.62 -4.67 -11.36
N ALA A 23 -2.79 -4.68 -11.99
CA ALA A 23 -3.94 -3.93 -11.51
C ALA A 23 -4.51 -4.56 -10.23
N LYS A 24 -4.52 -5.90 -10.12
CA LYS A 24 -4.89 -6.60 -8.88
C LYS A 24 -3.94 -6.29 -7.72
N MET A 25 -2.63 -6.34 -7.97
CA MET A 25 -1.60 -5.94 -7.01
C MET A 25 -1.78 -4.48 -6.54
N ASN A 26 -2.00 -3.55 -7.48
CA ASN A 26 -2.21 -2.15 -7.15
C ASN A 26 -3.48 -1.92 -6.32
N GLN A 27 -4.57 -2.61 -6.65
CA GLN A 27 -5.81 -2.54 -5.90
C GLN A 27 -5.60 -3.04 -4.46
N HIS A 28 -5.00 -4.22 -4.30
CA HIS A 28 -4.65 -4.77 -2.99
C HIS A 28 -3.81 -3.80 -2.17
N ASN A 29 -2.70 -3.31 -2.73
CA ASN A 29 -1.81 -2.38 -2.02
C ASN A 29 -2.53 -1.07 -1.65
N SER A 30 -3.45 -0.59 -2.49
CA SER A 30 -4.27 0.58 -2.19
C SER A 30 -5.27 0.31 -1.05
N ASP A 31 -5.86 -0.88 -1.00
CA ASP A 31 -6.75 -1.32 0.07
C ASP A 31 -6.01 -1.43 1.41
N ILE A 32 -4.78 -1.94 1.40
CA ILE A 32 -3.90 -1.95 2.57
C ILE A 32 -3.62 -0.52 3.06
N GLY A 33 -3.27 0.40 2.14
CA GLY A 33 -3.04 1.81 2.48
C GLY A 33 -4.26 2.50 3.09
N ARG A 34 -5.45 2.26 2.53
CA ARG A 34 -6.72 2.74 3.10
C ARG A 34 -6.98 2.15 4.47
N SER A 35 -6.81 0.84 4.62
CA SER A 35 -7.00 0.13 5.90
C SER A 35 -6.08 0.67 7.00
N ILE A 36 -4.80 0.91 6.69
CA ILE A 36 -3.84 1.51 7.64
C ILE A 36 -4.31 2.91 8.05
N THR A 37 -4.74 3.72 7.08
CA THR A 37 -5.20 5.09 7.33
C THR A 37 -6.45 5.12 8.21
N GLU A 38 -7.45 4.30 7.89
CA GLU A 38 -8.70 4.19 8.67
C GLU A 38 -8.43 3.72 10.09
N LYS A 39 -7.60 2.68 10.27
CA LYS A 39 -7.20 2.17 11.60
C LYS A 39 -6.32 3.14 12.37
N SER A 40 -5.77 4.17 11.72
CA SER A 40 -4.93 5.17 12.37
C SER A 40 -5.72 6.30 13.01
N LEU A 41 -7.02 6.42 12.74
CA LEU A 41 -7.87 7.45 13.34
C LEU A 41 -7.83 7.37 14.87
N TYR A 42 -7.66 8.52 15.51
CA TYR A 42 -7.74 8.65 16.96
C TYR A 42 -8.74 9.74 17.35
N ARG A 43 -9.32 9.59 18.54
CA ARG A 43 -10.29 10.55 19.08
C ARG A 43 -9.55 11.72 19.72
N LYS A 44 -9.68 12.90 19.13
CA LYS A 44 -9.18 14.16 19.70
C LYS A 44 -10.34 14.87 20.38
N CYS A 45 -10.08 15.48 21.53
CA CYS A 45 -11.07 16.26 22.27
C CYS A 45 -10.56 17.66 22.56
N LYS A 46 -11.47 18.64 22.57
CA LYS A 46 -11.23 20.01 23.03
C LYS A 46 -12.16 20.32 24.21
N CYS A 47 -11.59 20.84 25.28
CA CYS A 47 -12.30 21.19 26.50
C CYS A 47 -12.78 22.64 26.45
N HIS A 48 -13.99 22.88 26.94
CA HIS A 48 -14.69 24.17 26.85
C HIS A 48 -15.38 24.57 28.17
N GLY A 49 -15.01 23.95 29.30
CA GLY A 49 -15.56 24.30 30.61
C GLY A 49 -14.98 25.61 31.18
N VAL A 50 -15.59 26.10 32.26
CA VAL A 50 -15.17 27.32 32.96
C VAL A 50 -13.71 27.18 33.40
N SER A 51 -12.93 28.24 33.21
CA SER A 51 -11.49 28.23 33.50
C SER A 51 -10.73 27.09 32.79
N SER A 52 -11.17 26.71 31.57
CA SER A 52 -10.62 25.60 30.77
C SER A 52 -10.80 24.20 31.37
N SER A 53 -11.78 24.00 32.25
CA SER A 53 -12.13 22.66 32.71
C SER A 53 -12.64 21.77 31.56
N CYS A 54 -12.55 20.46 31.75
CA CYS A 54 -12.96 19.46 30.76
C CYS A 54 -14.35 18.85 31.04
N ASP A 55 -15.14 19.45 31.93
CA ASP A 55 -16.50 19.00 32.27
C ASP A 55 -17.42 19.01 31.04
N VAL A 56 -17.21 20.00 30.17
CA VAL A 56 -17.80 20.06 28.83
C VAL A 56 -16.67 19.96 27.81
N ARG A 57 -16.78 18.99 26.89
CA ARG A 57 -15.81 18.80 25.81
C ARG A 57 -16.49 18.33 24.54
N SER A 58 -15.92 18.73 23.41
CA SER A 58 -16.29 18.23 22.09
C SER A 58 -15.17 17.34 21.58
N CYS A 59 -15.52 16.17 21.03
CA CYS A 59 -14.55 15.23 20.49
C CYS A 59 -14.88 14.86 19.05
N TRP A 60 -13.84 14.59 18.25
CA TRP A 60 -13.94 14.12 16.87
C TRP A 60 -12.82 13.14 16.56
N TYR A 61 -13.02 12.26 15.58
CA TYR A 61 -11.94 11.45 15.04
C TYR A 61 -11.12 12.27 14.06
N THR A 62 -9.79 12.13 14.14
CA THR A 62 -8.86 12.80 13.24
C THR A 62 -7.69 11.88 12.95
N LEU A 63 -7.00 12.15 11.84
CA LEU A 63 -5.77 11.45 11.49
C LEU A 63 -4.60 11.93 12.37
N PRO A 64 -3.63 11.04 12.67
CA PRO A 64 -2.35 11.42 13.25
C PRO A 64 -1.48 12.15 12.21
N PRO A 65 -0.32 12.70 12.62
CA PRO A 65 0.69 13.15 11.68
C PRO A 65 1.00 12.08 10.63
N LEU A 66 1.24 12.52 9.39
CA LEU A 66 1.45 11.63 8.26
C LEU A 66 2.64 10.70 8.47
N GLU A 67 3.65 11.15 9.21
CA GLU A 67 4.85 10.38 9.56
C GLU A 67 4.51 9.06 10.26
N GLN A 68 3.51 9.06 11.15
CA GLN A 68 3.10 7.83 11.85
C GLN A 68 2.39 6.84 10.91
N ILE A 69 1.62 7.36 9.94
CA ILE A 69 0.98 6.53 8.91
C ILE A 69 2.05 5.97 7.97
N ALA A 70 3.03 6.80 7.58
CA ALA A 70 4.14 6.41 6.73
C ALA A 70 5.04 5.36 7.39
N GLU A 71 5.28 5.46 8.69
CA GLU A 71 6.02 4.45 9.47
C GLU A 71 5.32 3.09 9.44
N ARG A 72 4.00 3.06 9.70
CA ARG A 72 3.20 1.83 9.59
C ARG A 72 3.21 1.24 8.17
N LEU A 73 3.16 2.09 7.15
CA LEU A 73 3.26 1.64 5.77
C LEU A 73 4.66 1.09 5.44
N LYS A 74 5.71 1.71 5.99
CA LYS A 74 7.10 1.27 5.85
C LYS A 74 7.33 -0.10 6.51
N GLU A 75 6.71 -0.37 7.66
CA GLU A 75 6.73 -1.70 8.27
C GLU A 75 6.16 -2.76 7.31
N ARG A 76 5.00 -2.49 6.70
CA ARG A 76 4.40 -3.40 5.69
C ARG A 76 5.23 -3.52 4.42
N TYR A 77 5.94 -2.46 4.03
CA TYR A 77 6.86 -2.49 2.91
C TYR A 77 8.04 -3.42 3.19
N ASN A 78 8.62 -3.35 4.39
CA ASN A 78 9.76 -4.20 4.79
C ASN A 78 9.38 -5.68 4.90
N THR A 79 8.10 -5.99 5.14
CA THR A 79 7.56 -7.35 5.20
C THR A 79 6.76 -7.73 3.95
N ALA A 80 6.89 -6.98 2.85
CA ALA A 80 6.12 -7.23 1.64
C ALA A 80 6.49 -8.56 0.98
N HIS A 81 5.53 -9.17 0.27
CA HIS A 81 5.69 -10.51 -0.32
C HIS A 81 5.55 -10.53 -1.84
N MET A 82 6.36 -11.38 -2.49
CA MET A 82 6.23 -11.65 -3.91
C MET A 82 5.04 -12.58 -4.18
N ILE A 83 4.23 -12.26 -5.17
CA ILE A 83 3.05 -13.04 -5.55
C ILE A 83 3.17 -13.57 -6.97
N ASN A 84 2.58 -14.74 -7.23
CA ASN A 84 2.64 -15.35 -8.55
C ASN A 84 1.53 -14.78 -9.46
N PRO A 85 1.88 -14.16 -10.61
CA PRO A 85 0.91 -13.55 -11.53
C PRO A 85 -0.05 -14.55 -12.20
N HIS A 86 0.27 -15.84 -12.23
CA HIS A 86 -0.52 -16.88 -12.90
C HIS A 86 -1.72 -17.36 -12.09
N HIS A 87 -1.80 -17.02 -10.80
CA HIS A 87 -3.00 -17.24 -9.99
C HIS A 87 -3.90 -16.02 -10.10
N THR A 88 -4.77 -16.02 -11.11
CA THR A 88 -5.61 -14.88 -11.43
C THR A 88 -6.67 -14.63 -10.38
N ASP A 89 -7.20 -15.65 -9.71
CA ASP A 89 -8.41 -15.48 -8.91
C ASP A 89 -8.12 -15.19 -7.43
N GLU A 90 -6.90 -15.49 -6.97
CA GLU A 90 -6.46 -15.28 -5.59
C GLU A 90 -4.99 -14.84 -5.57
N ILE A 91 -4.67 -13.85 -4.72
CA ILE A 91 -3.29 -13.45 -4.45
C ILE A 91 -2.62 -14.60 -3.68
N LYS A 92 -1.95 -15.50 -4.42
CA LYS A 92 -1.17 -16.60 -3.87
C LYS A 92 0.30 -16.20 -3.80
N ILE A 93 0.85 -16.35 -2.61
CA ILE A 93 2.21 -15.95 -2.31
C ILE A 93 3.15 -17.06 -2.78
N ASP A 94 4.24 -16.67 -3.44
CA ASP A 94 5.24 -17.64 -3.89
C ASP A 94 6.08 -18.10 -2.69
N THR A 95 5.66 -19.22 -2.08
CA THR A 95 6.31 -19.83 -0.92
C THR A 95 7.70 -20.37 -1.23
N ARG A 96 8.11 -20.48 -2.50
CA ARG A 96 9.47 -20.86 -2.88
C ARG A 96 10.49 -19.77 -2.56
N SER A 97 10.04 -18.51 -2.41
CA SER A 97 10.92 -17.35 -2.25
C SER A 97 11.20 -16.96 -0.78
N MET A 98 10.57 -17.53 0.25
CA MET A 98 10.77 -17.05 1.63
C MET A 98 10.85 -18.15 2.69
N ARG A 99 11.94 -18.06 3.47
CA ARG A 99 12.12 -18.70 4.78
C ARG A 99 11.04 -18.19 5.74
N THR A 100 10.07 -19.08 6.02
CA THR A 100 9.22 -19.17 7.21
C THR A 100 8.76 -17.87 7.88
N ALA A 101 7.62 -17.35 7.42
CA ALA A 101 6.58 -16.76 8.27
C ALA A 101 5.21 -17.04 7.63
N PRO A 102 4.18 -17.47 8.41
CA PRO A 102 2.83 -17.64 7.88
C PRO A 102 2.23 -16.27 7.59
N ILE A 103 1.78 -16.09 6.35
CA ILE A 103 1.38 -14.77 5.85
C ILE A 103 -0.12 -14.59 6.11
N SER A 104 -0.44 -13.57 6.89
CA SER A 104 -1.81 -13.10 7.02
C SER A 104 -2.13 -12.28 5.76
N GLY A 105 -2.40 -12.97 4.65
CA GLY A 105 -2.53 -12.43 3.28
C GLY A 105 -3.57 -11.32 3.06
N LYS A 106 -4.12 -10.74 4.12
CA LYS A 106 -5.02 -9.59 4.10
C LYS A 106 -4.39 -8.29 4.65
N GLN A 107 -3.15 -8.30 5.14
CA GLN A 107 -2.59 -7.12 5.84
C GLN A 107 -1.24 -6.61 5.32
N ASP A 108 -0.53 -7.37 4.48
CA ASP A 108 0.78 -6.99 3.97
C ASP A 108 0.73 -6.49 2.52
N LEU A 109 1.72 -5.66 2.15
CA LEU A 109 1.91 -5.23 0.77
C LEU A 109 2.45 -6.38 -0.08
N VAL A 110 2.14 -6.36 -1.38
CA VAL A 110 2.58 -7.40 -2.32
C VAL A 110 3.21 -6.82 -3.58
N TYR A 111 4.10 -7.59 -4.20
CA TYR A 111 4.78 -7.20 -5.44
C TYR A 111 4.91 -8.37 -6.43
N LEU A 112 5.04 -8.05 -7.72
CA LEU A 112 5.09 -9.02 -8.81
C LEU A 112 6.51 -9.31 -9.31
N LYS A 113 7.46 -8.41 -9.08
CA LYS A 113 8.84 -8.49 -9.56
C LYS A 113 9.79 -8.00 -8.47
N MET A 114 10.96 -8.63 -8.38
CA MET A 114 12.05 -8.16 -7.53
C MET A 114 12.43 -6.72 -7.90
N SER A 115 12.84 -5.95 -6.89
CA SER A 115 13.41 -4.63 -7.14
C SER A 115 14.76 -4.76 -7.88
N PRO A 116 15.07 -3.85 -8.82
CA PRO A 116 16.38 -3.80 -9.46
C PRO A 116 17.48 -3.35 -8.48
N ASP A 117 18.73 -3.39 -8.93
CA ASP A 117 19.80 -2.66 -8.26
C ASP A 117 19.66 -1.16 -8.55
N TYR A 118 19.63 -0.36 -7.48
CA TYR A 118 19.51 1.10 -7.55
C TYR A 118 20.87 1.81 -7.33
N CYS A 119 21.98 1.07 -7.25
CA CYS A 119 23.30 1.65 -6.98
C CYS A 119 23.80 2.52 -8.14
N GLU A 120 23.76 1.97 -9.36
CA GLU A 120 24.15 2.65 -10.61
C GLU A 120 22.95 3.29 -11.31
N GLU A 121 23.23 4.22 -12.22
CA GLU A 121 22.22 4.88 -13.04
C GLU A 121 21.66 3.91 -14.09
N ASP A 122 20.34 3.85 -14.20
CA ASP A 122 19.59 3.09 -15.19
C ASP A 122 18.43 3.96 -15.70
N VAL A 123 18.61 4.51 -16.91
CA VAL A 123 17.67 5.44 -17.53
C VAL A 123 16.35 4.76 -17.91
N ASP A 124 16.39 3.48 -18.29
CA ASP A 124 15.21 2.73 -18.72
C ASP A 124 14.29 2.41 -17.53
N LEU A 125 14.88 2.19 -16.36
CA LEU A 125 14.14 2.02 -15.09
C LEU A 125 13.80 3.35 -14.40
N GLY A 126 14.37 4.47 -14.85
CA GLY A 126 14.26 5.78 -14.19
C GLY A 126 15.01 5.88 -12.86
N SER A 127 16.05 5.06 -12.68
CA SER A 127 16.94 5.07 -11.53
C SER A 127 18.13 5.99 -11.78
N PHE A 128 18.34 7.01 -10.93
CA PHE A 128 19.49 7.93 -11.04
C PHE A 128 20.77 7.41 -10.39
N GLY A 129 20.76 6.20 -9.84
CA GLY A 129 21.84 5.69 -9.02
C GLY A 129 21.98 6.42 -7.67
N THR A 130 23.11 6.17 -6.99
CA THR A 130 23.37 6.70 -5.63
C THR A 130 24.53 7.69 -5.57
N ARG A 131 25.16 8.00 -6.71
CA ARG A 131 26.28 8.94 -6.79
C ARG A 131 25.85 10.32 -6.28
N MET A 132 26.74 10.97 -5.52
CA MET A 132 26.55 12.31 -4.95
C MET A 132 25.36 12.46 -3.98
N ARG A 133 24.74 11.36 -3.52
CA ARG A 133 23.74 11.41 -2.44
C ARG A 133 24.42 11.53 -1.08
N LYS A 134 23.89 12.40 -0.22
CA LYS A 134 24.42 12.62 1.12
C LYS A 134 24.28 11.36 1.98
N LEU A 135 25.36 10.92 2.59
CA LEU A 135 25.37 9.82 3.55
C LEU A 135 25.26 10.34 4.99
N MET A 136 24.59 9.58 5.85
CA MET A 136 24.52 9.86 7.28
C MET A 136 25.64 9.11 8.00
N LEU A 137 26.77 9.79 8.26
CA LEU A 137 27.98 9.20 8.88
C LEU A 137 27.77 8.65 10.30
N ARG A 138 26.65 8.99 10.97
CA ARG A 138 26.34 8.50 12.31
C ARG A 138 26.05 6.99 12.36
N SER A 139 25.59 6.36 11.28
CA SER A 139 25.34 4.90 11.29
C SER A 139 26.63 4.06 11.24
N TRP A 140 27.75 4.64 10.80
CA TRP A 140 29.04 3.95 10.69
C TRP A 140 29.84 3.97 12.01
N LEU A 141 29.66 4.98 12.85
CA LEU A 141 30.39 5.09 14.13
C LEU A 141 29.94 4.05 15.17
N GLN A 142 28.73 3.50 15.07
CA GLN A 142 28.32 2.35 15.89
C GLN A 142 28.94 1.03 15.41
N TYR A 143 29.18 0.89 14.10
CA TYR A 143 29.81 -0.30 13.52
C TYR A 143 31.34 -0.31 13.67
N ALA A 144 32.00 0.85 13.69
CA ALA A 144 33.45 0.96 13.87
C ALA A 144 33.91 0.93 15.35
N ALA A 145 32.97 0.92 16.30
CA ALA A 145 33.22 0.84 17.74
C ALA A 145 32.90 -0.55 18.34
N SER A 146 32.66 -1.55 17.49
CA SER A 146 32.51 -2.97 17.84
C SER A 146 33.69 -3.75 17.25
#